data_AF-A0A821TI05-F1
#
_entry.id   AF-A0A821TI05-F1
#
_cell.length_a   1.000
_cell.length_b   1.000
_cell.length_c   1.000
_cell.angle_alpha   90.00
_cell.angle_beta   90.00
_cell.angle_gamma   90.00
#
_symmetry.space_group_name_H-M   'P 1'
#
loop_
_entity.id
_entity.type
_entity.pdbx_description
1 polymer ?
#
loop_
_entity_poly.entity_id
_entity_poly.type
_entity_poly.pdbx_seq_one_letter_code
_entity_poly.pdbx_strand_id
1 'polypeptide(L)' 'VPILHLISSPFPPTWHTAADNEANLDFLSITHIRNAMKIFVIEYLHLNPQIC' A
#
# COMPACT_ATOMS: atom_id res chain seq x y z
N VAL A 1 1.26 -21.02 -8.09
CA VAL A 1 2.06 -19.98 -7.38
C VAL A 1 1.17 -19.37 -6.32
N PRO A 2 1.59 -19.22 -5.05
CA PRO A 2 0.82 -18.50 -4.04
C PRO A 2 0.70 -17.01 -4.41
N ILE A 3 -0.51 -16.44 -4.33
CA ILE A 3 -0.77 -15.03 -4.71
C ILE A 3 -1.31 -14.27 -3.51
N LEU A 4 -0.65 -13.16 -3.17
CA LEU A 4 -1.17 -12.15 -2.24
C LEU A 4 -1.68 -10.96 -3.07
N HIS A 5 -2.99 -10.88 -3.29
CA HIS A 5 -3.60 -9.85 -4.13
C HIS A 5 -4.10 -8.67 -3.28
N LEU A 6 -3.27 -7.64 -3.14
CA LEU A 6 -3.59 -6.42 -2.38
C LEU A 6 -4.32 -5.40 -3.27
N ILE A 7 -5.62 -5.60 -3.46
CA ILE A 7 -6.51 -4.69 -4.19
C ILE A 7 -7.73 -4.37 -3.33
N SER A 8 -8.25 -3.14 -3.40
CA SER A 8 -9.47 -2.80 -2.67
C SER A 8 -10.68 -3.46 -3.35
N SER A 9 -11.67 -3.88 -2.53
CA SER A 9 -12.98 -4.29 -3.01
C SER A 9 -14.04 -3.61 -2.14
N PRO A 10 -14.85 -2.68 -2.70
CA PRO A 10 -14.92 -2.28 -4.11
C PRO A 10 -13.66 -1.51 -4.59
N PHE A 11 -13.55 -1.31 -5.90
CA PHE A 11 -12.61 -0.34 -6.45
C PHE A 11 -12.96 1.08 -5.97
N PRO A 12 -11.98 2.00 -5.92
CA PRO A 12 -12.25 3.39 -5.59
C PRO A 12 -13.28 3.97 -6.56
N PRO A 13 -14.19 4.86 -6.09
CA PRO A 13 -15.17 5.50 -6.97
C PRO A 13 -14.56 6.30 -8.14
N THR A 14 -13.31 6.71 -8.00
CA THR A 14 -12.54 7.43 -9.03
C THR A 14 -11.96 6.51 -10.11
N TRP A 15 -11.99 5.19 -9.92
CA TRP A 15 -11.44 4.22 -10.88
C TRP A 15 -12.00 4.44 -12.28
N HIS A 16 -11.10 4.51 -13.26
CA HIS A 16 -11.42 4.77 -14.67
C HIS A 16 -12.14 6.11 -14.92
N THR A 17 -11.81 7.14 -14.14
CA THR A 17 -12.27 8.52 -14.37
C THR A 17 -11.08 9.49 -14.41
N ALA A 18 -11.28 10.69 -14.95
CA ALA A 18 -10.27 11.77 -14.87
C ALA A 18 -10.03 12.28 -13.43
N ALA A 19 -10.89 11.89 -12.48
CA ALA A 19 -10.72 12.18 -11.06
C ALA A 19 -9.70 11.25 -10.38
N ASP A 20 -9.22 10.20 -11.06
CA ASP A 20 -8.08 9.40 -10.58
C ASP A 20 -6.77 10.19 -10.75
N ASN A 21 -6.56 11.13 -9.82
CA ASN A 21 -5.46 12.09 -9.83
C ASN A 21 -5.00 12.40 -8.40
N GLU A 22 -3.91 13.16 -8.28
CA GLU A 22 -3.26 13.47 -7.00
C GLU A 22 -4.20 14.10 -5.96
N ALA A 23 -5.14 14.94 -6.39
CA ALA A 23 -6.04 15.64 -5.49
C ALA A 23 -7.03 14.70 -4.77
N ASN A 24 -7.24 13.48 -5.29
CA ASN A 24 -8.10 12.45 -4.67
C ASN A 24 -7.31 11.38 -3.91
N LEU A 25 -6.00 11.56 -3.72
CA LEU A 25 -5.20 10.66 -2.89
C LEU A 25 -5.45 10.93 -1.39
N ASP A 26 -5.64 9.85 -0.62
CA ASP A 26 -5.57 9.91 0.84
C ASP A 26 -4.16 9.52 1.33
N PHE A 27 -3.36 10.54 1.63
CA PHE A 27 -1.97 10.38 2.09
C PHE A 27 -1.84 9.65 3.44
N LEU A 28 -2.88 9.67 4.28
CA LEU A 28 -2.88 8.92 5.54
C LEU A 28 -2.98 7.43 5.27
N SER A 29 -3.94 7.00 4.44
CA SER A 29 -4.07 5.61 3.99
C SER A 29 -2.80 5.11 3.28
N ILE A 30 -2.22 5.93 2.40
CA ILE A 30 -0.95 5.61 1.72
C ILE A 30 0.16 5.37 2.75
N THR A 31 0.26 6.23 3.76
CA THR A 31 1.29 6.10 4.82
C THR A 31 1.11 4.81 5.61
N HIS A 32 -0.14 4.46 5.98
CA HIS A 32 -0.43 3.22 6.69
C HIS A 32 -0.05 1.98 5.87
N ILE A 33 -0.49 1.90 4.61
CA ILE A 33 -0.18 0.77 3.72
C ILE A 33 1.33 0.67 3.48
N ARG A 34 2.00 1.80 3.22
CA ARG A 34 3.46 1.85 3.04
C ARG A 34 4.19 1.28 4.26
N ASN A 35 3.78 1.68 5.47
CA ASN A 35 4.43 1.22 6.70
C ASN A 35 4.18 -0.28 6.94
N ALA A 36 2.95 -0.75 6.71
CA ALA A 36 2.62 -2.18 6.78
C ALA A 36 3.44 -3.00 5.77
N MET A 37 3.56 -2.53 4.53
CA MET A 37 4.37 -3.20 3.50
C MET A 37 5.86 -3.21 3.84
N LYS A 38 6.39 -2.12 4.40
CA LYS A 38 7.79 -2.08 4.89
C LYS A 38 8.03 -3.15 5.94
N ILE A 39 7.17 -3.20 6.97
CA ILE A 39 7.28 -4.19 8.05
C ILE A 39 7.14 -5.60 7.48
N PHE A 40 6.14 -5.85 6.63
CA PHE A 40 5.95 -7.14 5.97
C PHE A 40 7.21 -7.61 5.21
N VAL A 41 7.82 -6.74 4.42
CA VAL A 41 9.03 -7.09 3.65
C VAL A 41 10.24 -7.30 4.57
N ILE A 42 10.40 -6.48 5.61
CA ILE A 42 11.46 -6.64 6.61
C ILE A 42 11.36 -8.01 7.28
N GLU A 43 10.15 -8.38 7.74
CA GLU A 43 9.91 -9.67 8.38
C GLU A 43 10.08 -10.84 7.40
N TYR A 44 9.53 -10.72 6.20
CA TYR A 44 9.58 -11.77 5.17
C TYR A 44 11.01 -12.09 4.71
N LEU A 45 11.87 -11.06 4.65
CA LEU A 45 13.27 -11.21 4.25
C LEU A 45 14.24 -11.35 5.42
N HIS A 46 13.74 -11.39 6.67
CA HIS A 46 14.55 -11.42 7.89
C HIS A 46 15.62 -10.32 7.97
N LEU A 47 15.26 -9.11 7.51
CA LEU A 47 16.16 -7.96 7.59
C LEU A 47 16.23 -7.47 9.03
N ASN A 48 17.44 -7.14 9.50
CA ASN A 48 17.60 -6.45 10.78
C ASN A 48 17.41 -4.94 10.52
N PRO A 49 16.30 -4.32 10.94
CA PRO A 49 16.17 -2.88 10.85
C PRO A 49 17.21 -2.27 11.78
N GLN A 50 18.31 -1.75 11.20
CA GLN A 50 19.22 -0.91 11.94
C GLN A 50 18.38 0.27 12.45
N ILE A 51 18.11 0.28 13.75
CA ILE A 51 17.56 1.44 14.44
C ILE A 51 18.67 2.50 14.34
N CYS A 52 18.60 3.36 13.33
CA CYS A 52 19.31 4.62 13.31
C CYS A 52 18.52 5.65 14.13
#